data_AF-A0A377GZF3-F1
#
_entry.id   AF-A0A377GZF3-F1
#
_cell.length_a   1.000
_cell.length_b   1.000
_cell.length_c   1.000
_cell.angle_alpha   90.00
_cell.angle_beta   90.00
_cell.angle_gamma   90.00
#
_symmetry.space_group_name_H-M   'P 1'
#
loop_
_entity.id
_entity.type
_entity.pdbx_description
1 polymer ?
#
loop_
_entity_poly.entity_id
_entity_poly.type
_entity_poly.pdbx_seq_one_letter_code
_entity_poly.pdbx_strand_id
1 'polypeptide(L)'
;MSLYEINLQREILREKSAEILADYRRHFKKYGKNNKILENLYNSVEYIHTNIFDSEYNSIEKLSTANGKLDLAWDIIKNLDN
;
A
#
# COMPACT_ATOMS: atom_id res chain seq x y z
N MET A 1 22.49 4.55 4.86
CA MET A 1 21.58 3.45 5.19
C MET A 1 22.10 2.21 4.49
N SER A 2 22.30 1.13 5.24
CA SER A 2 22.75 -0.17 4.76
C SER A 2 21.68 -0.87 3.92
N LEU A 3 22.08 -1.84 3.10
CA LEU A 3 21.15 -2.72 2.38
C LEU A 3 20.18 -3.43 3.33
N TYR A 4 20.64 -3.77 4.54
CA TYR A 4 19.82 -4.36 5.58
C TYR A 4 18.66 -3.44 5.98
N GLU A 5 18.94 -2.17 6.26
CA GLU A 5 17.90 -1.20 6.64
C GLU A 5 16.89 -0.95 5.51
N ILE A 6 17.35 -0.91 4.26
CA ILE A 6 16.45 -0.79 3.08
C ILE A 6 15.53 -2.01 2.99
N ASN A 7 16.08 -3.22 3.13
CA ASN A 7 15.28 -4.44 3.06
C ASN A 7 14.30 -4.55 4.23
N LEU A 8 14.71 -4.17 5.44
CA LEU A 8 13.80 -4.10 6.58
C LEU A 8 12.63 -3.15 6.32
N GLN A 9 12.88 -1.97 5.76
CA GLN A 9 11.82 -1.05 5.39
C GLN A 9 10.89 -1.62 4.32
N ARG A 10 11.43 -2.33 3.31
CA ARG A 10 10.61 -3.01 2.30
C ARG A 10 9.68 -4.05 2.89
N GLU A 11 10.18 -4.87 3.82
CA GLU A 11 9.36 -5.85 4.54
C GLU A 11 8.22 -5.19 5.32
N ILE A 12 8.53 -4.12 6.07
CA ILE A 12 7.51 -3.36 6.82
C ILE A 12 6.42 -2.83 5.87
N LEU A 13 6.82 -2.26 4.72
CA LEU A 13 5.86 -1.75 3.73
C LEU A 13 5.10 -2.87 3.00
N ARG A 14 5.72 -4.03 2.80
CA ARG A 14 5.07 -5.23 2.24
C ARG A 14 3.95 -5.73 3.16
N GLU A 15 4.21 -5.79 4.46
CA GLU A 15 3.22 -6.20 5.47
C GLU A 15 2.09 -5.18 5.57
N LYS A 16 2.42 -3.90 5.70
CA LYS A 16 1.43 -2.80 5.74
C LYS A 16 0.53 -2.79 4.50
N SER A 17 1.11 -2.91 3.32
CA SER A 17 0.33 -2.96 2.07
C SER A 17 -0.57 -4.19 2.00
N ALA A 18 -0.17 -5.34 2.56
CA ALA A 18 -1.00 -6.53 2.63
C ALA A 18 -2.26 -6.32 3.48
N GLU A 19 -2.12 -5.66 4.63
CA GLU A 19 -3.24 -5.31 5.51
C GLU A 19 -4.23 -4.39 4.78
N ILE A 20 -3.74 -3.32 4.14
CA ILE A 20 -4.57 -2.37 3.40
C ILE A 20 -5.31 -3.07 2.25
N LEU A 21 -4.65 -3.95 1.50
CA LEU A 21 -5.30 -4.73 0.45
C LEU A 21 -6.41 -5.62 1.00
N ALA A 22 -6.22 -6.21 2.18
CA ALA A 22 -7.25 -7.02 2.82
C ALA A 22 -8.48 -6.18 3.21
N ASP A 23 -8.30 -4.94 3.66
CA ASP A 23 -9.39 -4.00 3.94
C ASP A 23 -10.15 -3.63 2.66
N TYR A 24 -9.45 -3.22 1.60
CA TYR A 24 -10.09 -2.91 0.32
C TYR A 24 -10.85 -4.11 -0.26
N ARG A 25 -10.28 -5.32 -0.20
CA ARG A 25 -10.95 -6.54 -0.67
C ARG A 25 -12.22 -6.84 0.13
N ARG A 26 -12.19 -6.63 1.45
CA ARG A 26 -13.40 -6.74 2.29
C ARG A 26 -14.45 -5.72 1.90
N HIS A 27 -14.05 -4.46 1.70
CA HIS A 27 -14.94 -3.40 1.27
C HIS A 27 -15.57 -3.70 -0.10
N PHE A 28 -14.78 -4.04 -1.11
CA PHE A 28 -15.29 -4.37 -2.45
C PHE A 28 -16.16 -5.62 -2.46
N LYS A 29 -15.90 -6.60 -1.58
CA LYS A 29 -16.79 -7.75 -1.41
C LYS A 29 -18.15 -7.33 -0.84
N LYS A 30 -18.20 -6.34 0.06
CA LYS A 30 -19.43 -5.88 0.72
C LYS A 30 -20.25 -4.93 -0.16
N TYR A 31 -19.61 -4.00 -0.85
CA TYR A 31 -20.29 -2.90 -1.56
C TYR A 31 -20.11 -2.92 -3.08
N GLY A 32 -19.32 -3.86 -3.61
CA GLY A 32 -18.94 -3.89 -5.02
C GLY A 32 -17.81 -2.92 -5.37
N LYS A 33 -17.32 -3.00 -6.60
CA LYS A 33 -16.20 -2.18 -7.11
C LYS A 33 -16.71 -1.00 -7.95
N ASN A 34 -17.56 -0.18 -7.35
CA ASN A 34 -18.28 0.89 -8.07
C ASN A 34 -17.63 2.28 -7.91
N ASN A 35 -16.63 2.41 -7.04
CA ASN A 35 -15.92 3.67 -6.81
C ASN A 35 -14.53 3.62 -7.46
N LYS A 36 -14.38 4.38 -8.55
CA LYS A 36 -13.14 4.44 -9.34
C LYS A 36 -11.94 5.00 -8.55
N ILE A 37 -12.19 5.90 -7.59
CA ILE A 37 -11.13 6.44 -6.73
C ILE A 37 -10.58 5.34 -5.83
N LEU A 38 -11.46 4.53 -5.23
CA LEU A 38 -11.04 3.40 -4.39
C LEU A 38 -10.35 2.31 -5.20
N GLU A 39 -10.80 2.06 -6.42
CA GLU A 39 -10.11 1.15 -7.33
C GLU A 39 -8.70 1.65 -7.67
N ASN A 40 -8.53 2.93 -7.97
CA ASN A 40 -7.21 3.50 -8.24
C ASN A 40 -6.27 3.40 -7.04
N LEU A 41 -6.79 3.65 -5.83
CA LEU A 41 -6.02 3.50 -4.59
C LEU A 41 -5.64 2.04 -4.36
N TYR A 42 -6.59 1.11 -4.52
CA TYR A 42 -6.31 -0.33 -4.45
C TYR A 42 -5.20 -0.74 -5.41
N ASN A 43 -5.28 -0.33 -6.68
CA ASN A 43 -4.27 -0.65 -7.69
C ASN A 43 -2.90 -0.06 -7.31
N SER A 44 -2.87 1.14 -6.75
CA SER A 44 -1.63 1.76 -6.25
C SER A 44 -1.02 0.97 -5.10
N VAL A 45 -1.84 0.52 -4.14
CA VAL A 45 -1.38 -0.33 -3.03
C VAL A 45 -0.90 -1.69 -3.55
N GLU A 46 -1.62 -2.29 -4.51
CA GLU A 46 -1.27 -3.59 -5.11
C GLU A 46 0.05 -3.51 -5.88
N TYR A 47 0.28 -2.42 -6.62
CA TYR A 47 1.56 -2.17 -7.28
C TYR A 47 2.70 -2.05 -6.28
N ILE A 48 2.53 -1.24 -5.22
CA ILE A 48 3.55 -1.09 -4.18
C ILE A 48 3.82 -2.44 -3.54
N HIS A 49 2.77 -3.15 -3.11
CA HIS A 49 2.89 -4.47 -2.50
C HIS A 49 3.76 -5.35 -3.39
N THR A 50 3.36 -5.56 -4.65
CA THR A 50 3.99 -6.48 -5.60
C THR A 50 5.46 -6.13 -5.89
N ASN A 51 5.77 -4.85 -6.07
CA ASN A 51 7.06 -4.42 -6.59
C ASN A 51 8.01 -3.84 -5.51
N ILE A 52 7.65 -3.86 -4.22
CA ILE A 52 8.45 -3.19 -3.16
C ILE A 52 9.91 -3.69 -3.07
N PHE A 53 10.20 -4.91 -3.52
CA PHE A 53 11.56 -5.47 -3.56
C PHE A 53 12.33 -5.17 -4.84
N ASP A 54 11.67 -4.57 -5.84
CA ASP A 54 12.31 -4.21 -7.10
C ASP A 54 13.27 -3.02 -6.93
N SER A 55 14.12 -2.83 -7.94
CA SER A 55 15.13 -1.78 -7.94
C SER A 55 14.55 -0.36 -7.83
N GLU A 56 13.26 -0.17 -8.16
CA GLU A 56 12.55 1.10 -7.98
C GLU A 56 12.60 1.58 -6.52
N TYR A 57 12.62 0.66 -5.55
CA TYR A 57 12.54 0.96 -4.12
C TYR A 57 13.88 0.77 -3.38
N ASN A 58 15.00 0.91 -4.10
CA ASN A 58 16.35 0.83 -3.52
C ASN A 58 16.79 2.13 -2.79
N SER A 59 15.91 3.13 -2.66
CA SER A 59 16.23 4.39 -1.97
C SER A 59 15.18 4.76 -0.93
N ILE A 60 15.64 5.49 0.10
CA ILE A 60 14.80 5.98 1.19
C ILE A 60 13.67 6.87 0.65
N GLU A 61 13.95 7.74 -0.32
CA GLU A 61 12.96 8.64 -0.90
C GLU A 61 11.82 7.87 -1.56
N LYS A 62 12.15 6.77 -2.25
CA LYS A 62 11.18 5.89 -2.91
C LYS A 62 10.36 5.12 -1.88
N LEU A 63 11.00 4.59 -0.84
CA LEU A 63 10.32 3.92 0.27
C LEU A 63 9.42 4.87 1.06
N SER A 64 9.86 6.09 1.31
CA SER A 64 9.08 7.14 1.97
C SER A 64 7.87 7.55 1.13
N THR A 65 8.05 7.72 -0.18
CA THR A 65 6.95 8.00 -1.11
C THR A 65 5.94 6.85 -1.14
N ALA A 66 6.42 5.60 -1.15
CA ALA A 66 5.56 4.43 -1.06
C ALA A 66 4.77 4.42 0.25
N ASN A 67 5.44 4.67 1.38
CA ASN A 67 4.79 4.75 2.68
C ASN A 67 3.69 5.81 2.71
N GLY A 68 3.95 7.03 2.22
CA GLY A 68 2.94 8.09 2.18
C GLY A 68 1.71 7.72 1.34
N LYS A 69 1.89 6.99 0.23
CA LYS A 69 0.77 6.45 -0.56
C LYS A 69 -0.01 5.39 0.21
N LEU A 70 0.67 4.52 0.96
CA LEU A 70 0.04 3.52 1.81
C LEU A 70 -0.73 4.17 2.97
N ASP A 71 -0.17 5.20 3.62
CA ASP A 71 -0.83 5.98 4.67
C ASP A 71 -2.13 6.59 4.17
N LEU A 72 -2.10 7.27 3.02
CA LEU A 72 -3.29 7.86 2.42
C LEU A 72 -4.36 6.81 2.09
N ALA A 73 -3.95 5.67 1.53
CA ALA A 73 -4.87 4.59 1.19
C ALA A 73 -5.52 3.97 2.45
N TRP A 74 -4.72 3.79 3.51
CA TRP A 74 -5.19 3.30 4.81
C TRP A 74 -6.19 4.27 5.46
N ASP A 75 -5.85 5.56 5.52
CA ASP A 75 -6.75 6.59 6.07
C ASP A 75 -8.08 6.62 5.32
N ILE A 76 -8.05 6.56 4.00
CA ILE A 76 -9.28 6.56 3.19
C ILE A 76 -10.11 5.30 3.49
N ILE A 77 -9.52 4.10 3.45
CA ILE A 77 -10.30 2.87 3.62
C ILE A 77 -10.86 2.71 5.04
N LYS A 78 -10.10 3.11 6.08
CA LYS A 78 -10.56 3.05 7.47
C LYS A 78 -11.69 4.04 7.76
N ASN A 79 -11.71 5.19 7.09
CA ASN A 79 -12.76 6.20 7.27
C ASN A 79 -14.03 5.93 6.43
N LEU A 80 -14.07 4.87 5.62
CA LEU A 80 -15.27 4.49 4.86
C LEU A 80 -16.24 3.61 5.64
N ASP A 81 -15.76 2.92 6.69
CA ASP A 81 -16.57 2.04 7.54
C ASP A 81 -16.99 2.73 8.87
N ASN A 82 -16.57 3.99 9.10
CA ASN A 82 -17.06 4.87 10.16
C ASN A 82 -18.26 5.70 9.68
#